data_AF-A0A529HML0-F1
#
_entry.id   AF-A0A529HML0-F1
#
_cell.length_a   1.000
_cell.length_b   1.000
_cell.length_c   1.000
_cell.angle_alpha   90.00
_cell.angle_beta   90.00
_cell.angle_gamma   90.00
#
_symmetry.space_group_name_H-M   'P 1'
#
loop_
_entity.id
_entity.type
_entity.pdbx_description
1 polymer ?
#
loop_
_entity_poly.entity_id
_entity_poly.type
_entity_poly.pdbx_seq_one_letter_code
_entity_poly.pdbx_strand_id
1 'polypeptide(L)'
;MAYLIKASSRFGRAWQVSDPFAEKIAAIADRVGSDSKALANAILAIEAIFHPSLAASDMFHANVVTSLDGLLSDDPMAFVRHVCADPTDGWLKRPARSA
;
A
#
# COMPACT_ATOMS: atom_id res chain seq x y z
N MET A 1 10.08 1.01 11.54
CA MET A 1 8.89 1.37 10.75
C MET A 1 7.63 0.84 11.43
N ALA A 2 6.82 1.78 11.90
CA ALA A 2 5.38 1.63 11.94
C ALA A 2 4.89 1.47 10.48
N TYR A 3 4.74 0.24 9.99
CA TYR A 3 4.09 0.03 8.69
C TYR A 3 2.63 0.38 8.83
N LEU A 4 2.13 1.39 8.14
CA LEU A 4 0.69 1.66 7.93
C LEU A 4 -0.18 1.69 9.20
N ILE A 5 0.45 1.68 10.37
CA ILE A 5 -0.11 1.87 11.68
C ILE A 5 0.69 3.04 12.20
N LYS A 6 0.27 4.25 11.78
CA LYS A 6 0.53 5.52 12.47
C LYS A 6 0.89 5.20 13.91
N ALA A 7 2.10 5.54 14.36
CA ALA A 7 2.63 5.16 15.67
C ALA A 7 1.52 5.24 16.71
N SER A 8 0.90 4.10 16.98
CA SER A 8 -0.32 4.09 17.77
C SER A 8 0.18 4.28 19.19
N SER A 9 -0.25 5.36 19.83
CA SER A 9 0.03 5.61 21.24
C SER A 9 -0.39 4.42 22.11
N ARG A 10 -1.36 3.61 21.63
CA ARG A 10 -1.81 2.35 22.25
C ARG A 10 -0.81 1.20 22.13
N PHE A 11 0.04 1.13 21.10
CA PHE A 11 0.98 0.02 20.89
C PHE A 11 2.43 0.32 21.30
N GLY A 12 2.73 1.56 21.71
CA GLY A 12 3.89 1.92 22.54
C GLY A 12 5.30 1.71 21.96
N ARG A 13 5.46 1.04 20.82
CA ARG A 13 6.76 0.81 20.17
C ARG A 13 6.67 0.87 18.64
N ALA A 14 7.58 1.64 18.04
CA ALA A 14 7.90 1.54 16.63
C ALA A 14 8.66 0.23 16.40
N TRP A 15 8.12 -0.64 15.55
CA TRP A 15 8.77 -1.91 15.22
C TRP A 15 9.99 -1.65 14.34
N GLN A 16 11.15 -2.24 14.66
CA GLN A 16 12.29 -2.19 13.76
C GLN A 16 12.00 -3.04 12.53
N VAL A 17 12.38 -2.51 11.37
CA VAL A 17 12.12 -3.15 10.08
C VAL A 17 13.45 -3.45 9.44
N SER A 18 13.67 -4.73 9.18
CA SER A 18 14.88 -5.25 8.53
C SER A 18 14.72 -5.16 7.02
N ASP A 19 14.65 -3.93 6.50
CA ASP A 19 14.51 -3.63 5.07
C ASP A 19 15.54 -2.56 4.68
N PRO A 20 16.31 -2.74 3.58
CA PRO A 20 17.32 -1.79 3.14
C PRO A 20 16.77 -0.41 2.75
N PHE A 21 15.47 -0.29 2.45
CA PHE A 21 14.78 0.96 2.15
C PHE A 21 13.98 1.51 3.34
N ALA A 22 14.05 0.87 4.52
CA ALA A 22 13.25 1.26 5.69
C ALA A 22 13.40 2.74 6.06
N GLU A 23 14.64 3.25 6.08
CA GLU A 23 14.91 4.66 6.41
C GLU A 23 14.35 5.61 5.35
N LYS A 24 14.50 5.27 4.06
CA LYS A 24 13.99 6.08 2.96
C LYS A 24 12.47 6.17 3.00
N ILE A 25 11.78 5.06 3.24
CA ILE A 25 10.31 5.01 3.32
C ILE A 25 9.83 5.75 4.57
N ALA A 26 10.51 5.59 5.71
CA ALA A 26 10.18 6.33 6.93
C ALA A 26 10.29 7.85 6.72
N ALA A 27 11.37 8.33 6.11
CA ALA A 27 11.56 9.74 5.80
C ALA A 27 10.48 10.29 4.84
N ILE A 28 10.02 9.48 3.89
CA ILE A 28 8.87 9.84 3.03
C ILE A 28 7.60 9.98 3.88
N ALA A 29 7.31 9.00 4.73
CA ALA A 29 6.11 9.00 5.57
C ALA A 29 6.08 10.16 6.56
N ASP A 30 7.20 10.45 7.22
CA ASP A 30 7.32 11.55 8.19
C ASP A 30 7.11 12.93 7.52
N ARG A 31 7.61 13.09 6.29
CA ARG A 31 7.46 14.34 5.52
C ARG A 31 6.04 14.51 4.95
N VAL A 32 5.41 13.43 4.50
CA VAL A 32 4.14 13.48 3.77
C VAL A 32 2.92 13.34 4.68
N GLY A 33 3.03 12.57 5.77
CA GLY A 33 1.92 12.28 6.66
C GLY A 33 0.88 11.37 5.98
N SER A 34 -0.39 11.76 6.04
CA SER A 34 -1.53 10.96 5.58
C SER A 34 -2.02 11.28 4.17
N ASP A 35 -1.26 12.04 3.38
CA ASP A 35 -1.60 12.31 1.97
C ASP A 35 -1.25 11.10 1.09
N SER A 36 -2.26 10.28 0.79
CA SER A 36 -2.15 9.06 -0.01
C SER A 36 -1.56 9.30 -1.40
N LYS A 37 -1.88 10.42 -2.05
CA LYS A 37 -1.37 10.75 -3.38
C LYS A 37 0.10 11.08 -3.33
N ALA A 38 0.51 11.92 -2.38
CA ALA A 38 1.90 12.27 -2.19
C ALA A 38 2.75 11.06 -1.73
N LEU A 39 2.19 10.17 -0.90
CA LEU A 39 2.84 8.91 -0.52
C LEU A 39 3.04 7.99 -1.72
N ALA A 40 1.99 7.77 -2.52
CA ALA A 40 2.07 6.95 -3.73
C ALA A 40 3.13 7.49 -4.68
N ASN A 41 3.11 8.79 -4.97
CA ASN A 41 4.11 9.44 -5.84
C ASN A 41 5.54 9.21 -5.34
N ALA A 42 5.80 9.45 -4.05
CA ALA A 42 7.14 9.37 -3.49
C ALA A 42 7.67 7.93 -3.39
N ILE A 43 6.80 6.97 -3.08
CA ILE A 43 7.19 5.55 -2.94
C ILE A 43 7.37 4.89 -4.31
N LEU A 44 6.46 5.15 -5.26
CA LEU A 44 6.54 4.59 -6.62
C LEU A 44 7.74 5.14 -7.41
N ALA A 45 8.25 6.32 -7.05
CA ALA A 45 9.47 6.88 -7.61
C ALA A 45 10.77 6.18 -7.14
N ILE A 46 10.70 5.16 -6.27
CA ILE A 46 11.87 4.36 -5.89
C ILE A 46 12.14 3.35 -7.01
N GLU A 47 12.97 3.74 -7.97
CA GLU A 47 13.32 2.95 -9.17
C GLU A 47 13.90 1.57 -8.85
N ALA A 48 14.60 1.44 -7.72
CA ALA A 48 15.15 0.15 -7.27
C ALA A 48 14.08 -0.85 -6.81
N ILE A 49 12.85 -0.39 -6.55
CA ILE A 49 11.71 -1.20 -6.11
C ILE A 49 10.70 -1.39 -7.25
N PHE A 50 10.34 -0.31 -7.95
CA PHE A 50 9.31 -0.34 -8.98
C PHE A 50 9.92 -0.15 -10.36
N HIS A 51 9.61 -1.08 -11.27
CA HIS A 51 9.97 -0.93 -12.67
C HIS A 51 9.32 0.35 -13.25
N PRO A 52 10.04 1.14 -14.08
CA PRO A 52 9.53 2.43 -14.57
C PRO A 52 8.17 2.34 -15.28
N SER A 53 7.92 1.26 -16.03
CA SER A 53 6.64 1.07 -16.72
C SER A 53 5.46 0.84 -15.76
N LEU A 54 5.71 0.26 -14.59
CA LEU A 54 4.69 0.07 -13.56
C LEU A 54 4.45 1.39 -12.81
N ALA A 55 5.52 2.10 -12.47
CA ALA A 55 5.45 3.41 -11.82
C ALA A 55 4.74 4.47 -12.68
N ALA A 56 4.86 4.37 -14.01
CA ALA A 56 4.20 5.25 -14.97
C ALA A 56 2.76 4.83 -15.34
N SER A 57 2.24 3.73 -14.79
CA SER A 57 0.88 3.28 -15.10
C SER A 57 -0.16 4.05 -14.30
N ASP A 58 -0.98 4.87 -14.99
CA ASP A 58 -2.04 5.66 -14.37
C ASP A 58 -3.06 4.79 -13.61
N MET A 59 -3.42 3.63 -14.18
CA MET A 59 -4.35 2.69 -13.55
C MET A 59 -3.76 2.11 -12.27
N PHE A 60 -2.49 1.70 -12.30
CA PHE A 60 -1.82 1.19 -11.12
C PHE A 60 -1.72 2.27 -10.04
N HIS A 61 -1.36 3.50 -10.44
CA HIS A 61 -1.25 4.63 -9.55
C HIS A 61 -2.58 4.94 -8.85
N ALA A 62 -3.67 5.04 -9.62
CA ALA A 62 -5.01 5.28 -9.09
C ALA A 62 -5.43 4.20 -8.07
N ASN A 63 -5.13 2.94 -8.35
CA ASN A 63 -5.41 1.82 -7.44
C ASN A 63 -4.58 1.90 -6.15
N VAL A 64 -3.30 2.27 -6.24
CA VAL A 64 -2.43 2.46 -5.07
C VAL A 64 -2.94 3.60 -4.20
N VAL A 65 -3.29 4.75 -4.79
CA VAL A 65 -3.84 5.90 -4.05
C VAL A 65 -5.14 5.53 -3.35
N THR A 66 -6.07 4.88 -4.06
CA THR A 66 -7.36 4.43 -3.50
C THR A 66 -7.14 3.46 -2.34
N SER A 67 -6.18 2.54 -2.48
CA SER A 67 -5.85 1.57 -1.43
C SER A 67 -5.22 2.25 -0.21
N LEU A 68 -4.34 3.23 -0.43
CA LEU A 68 -3.75 4.02 0.65
C LEU A 68 -4.81 4.85 1.37
N ASP A 69 -5.76 5.47 0.66
CA ASP A 69 -6.88 6.21 1.28
C ASP A 69 -7.69 5.30 2.22
N GLY A 70 -8.00 4.08 1.77
CA GLY A 70 -8.68 3.08 2.57
C GLY A 70 -7.88 2.68 3.82
N LEU A 71 -6.59 2.37 3.65
CA LEU A 71 -5.71 1.91 4.74
C LEU A 71 -5.31 3.02 5.73
N LEU A 72 -5.33 4.28 5.31
CA LEU A 72 -5.01 5.44 6.15
C LEU A 72 -6.26 6.11 6.75
N SER A 73 -7.45 5.62 6.43
CA SER A 73 -8.72 6.09 6.98
C SER A 73 -8.87 5.78 8.49
N ASP A 74 -9.94 6.30 9.09
CA ASP A 74 -10.27 6.05 10.50
C ASP A 74 -10.76 4.62 10.78
N ASP A 75 -11.23 3.88 9.75
CA ASP A 75 -11.59 2.45 9.85
C ASP A 75 -10.91 1.64 8.71
N PRO A 76 -9.59 1.39 8.81
CA PRO A 76 -8.87 0.64 7.80
C PRO A 76 -9.34 -0.82 7.69
N MET A 77 -9.93 -1.37 8.76
CA MET A 77 -10.46 -2.72 8.75
C MET A 77 -11.76 -2.83 7.96
N ALA A 78 -12.59 -1.78 7.87
CA ALA A 78 -13.71 -1.75 6.94
C ALA A 78 -13.25 -1.81 5.49
N PHE A 79 -12.20 -1.06 5.14
CA PHE A 79 -11.60 -1.13 3.81
C PHE A 79 -11.07 -2.53 3.49
N VAL A 80 -10.31 -3.14 4.41
CA VAL A 80 -9.81 -4.52 4.23
C VAL A 80 -10.96 -5.51 4.02
N ARG A 81 -12.03 -5.44 4.81
CA ARG A 81 -13.21 -6.30 4.63
C ARG A 81 -13.85 -6.11 3.26
N HIS A 82 -13.98 -4.85 2.80
CA HIS A 82 -14.55 -4.54 1.49
C HIS A 82 -13.73 -5.17 0.36
N VAL A 83 -12.41 -4.96 0.36
CA VAL A 83 -11.51 -5.53 -0.66
C VAL A 83 -11.51 -7.06 -0.64
N CYS A 84 -11.57 -7.69 0.54
CA CYS A 84 -11.62 -9.15 0.65
C CYS A 84 -12.98 -9.75 0.25
N ALA A 85 -14.07 -8.98 0.35
CA ALA A 85 -15.40 -9.43 -0.08
C ALA A 85 -15.60 -9.29 -1.59
N ASP A 86 -14.77 -8.50 -2.26
CA ASP A 86 -14.86 -8.31 -3.70
C ASP A 86 -14.43 -9.61 -4.42
N PRO A 87 -15.23 -10.16 -5.36
CA PRO A 87 -14.91 -11.44 -5.98
C PRO A 87 -13.65 -11.31 -6.85
N THR A 88 -12.53 -11.82 -6.34
CA THR A 88 -11.29 -12.01 -7.11
C THR A 88 -11.46 -13.07 -8.21
N ASP A 89 -12.54 -13.85 -8.12
CA ASP A 89 -12.96 -14.91 -9.05
C ASP A 89 -13.18 -14.45 -10.50
N GLY A 90 -13.38 -13.15 -10.74
CA GLY A 90 -13.55 -12.62 -12.10
C GLY A 90 -12.28 -12.62 -12.95
N TRP A 91 -11.09 -12.69 -12.34
CA TRP A 91 -9.80 -12.46 -13.02
C TRP A 91 -8.90 -13.69 -13.17
N LEU A 92 -9.11 -14.73 -12.37
CA LEU A 92 -8.36 -15.98 -12.52
C LEU A 92 -9.12 -16.89 -13.49
N LYS A 93 -8.64 -17.00 -14.74
CA LYS A 93 -9.11 -18.03 -15.69
C LYS A 93 -9.06 -19.38 -15.01
N ARG A 94 -10.23 -19.93 -14.63
CA ARG A 94 -10.33 -21.29 -14.11
C ARG A 94 -9.78 -22.24 -15.18
N PRO A 95 -8.76 -23.07 -14.88
CA PRO A 95 -8.35 -24.10 -15.84
C PRO A 95 -9.54 -25.05 -16.06
N ALA A 96 -9.74 -25.46 -17.32
CA ALA A 96 -10.79 -26.40 -17.68
C ALA A 96 -10.62 -27.69 -16.86
N ARG A 97 -11.65 -28.07 -16.10
CA ARG A 97 -11.70 -29.40 -15.48
C ARG A 97 -11.86 -30.42 -16.61
N SER A 98 -10.84 -31.25 -16.81
CA SER A 98 -10.93 -32.41 -17.71
C SER A 98 -12.00 -33.38 -17.20
N ALA A 99 -12.77 -33.91 -18.15
CA ALA A 99 -13.88 -34.84 -17.96
C ALA A 99 -13.42 -36.26 -17.60
#